data_AF-A0A2U2S124-F1
#
_entry.id   AF-A0A2U2S124-F1
#
_cell.length_a   1.000
_cell.length_b   1.000
_cell.length_c   1.000
_cell.angle_alpha   90.00
_cell.angle_beta   90.00
_cell.angle_gamma   90.00
#
_symmetry.space_group_name_H-M   'P 1'
#
loop_
_entity.id
_entity.type
_entity.pdbx_description
1 polymer ?
#
loop_
_entity_poly.entity_id
_entity_poly.type
_entity_poly.pdbx_seq_one_letter_code
_entity_poly.pdbx_strand_id
1 'polypeptide(L)'
;MASWRNRVFSTSLALAFRVGLFDRLRLLHAQSLTVLNYHRIDHFDSPEFDLFKPNVSATPQEFSRQMDYVRGRYNVISVQQLAAWLKGEASLPPHAALITFDDGYADNLTYAFPILKACNLPAVIFLTTGFLETTRPFYWDLVAYCFHHTRRDSVILPGLGERFWNSVPQREKIMRAWIEMLKTLPDDEKNARIENLPASLGVSIPEKRFAGLYLTWEQIRTMHRQGIEFGSHTVSHPILTRISLEQVHRELTESRRTLEQEIGEPVVSLAYPNGQATDFSPAVVHAAQQAGFLLAFSLLPGPTRYQTVRRSPFTIRRIYIGNTDTLPRFAAKLSGLARLSAVF
;
A
#
# COMPACT_ATOMS: atom_id res chain seq x y z
N MET A 1 11.50 14.29 -26.44
CA MET A 1 10.03 14.23 -26.64
C MET A 1 9.25 13.85 -25.38
N ALA A 2 9.67 12.84 -24.60
CA ALA A 2 8.98 12.45 -23.35
C ALA A 2 8.95 13.57 -22.28
N SER A 3 10.02 14.35 -22.14
CA SER A 3 10.12 15.44 -21.15
C SER A 3 9.15 16.60 -21.42
N TRP A 4 8.90 16.94 -22.69
CA TRP A 4 7.97 18.01 -23.07
C TRP A 4 6.51 17.59 -22.84
N ARG A 5 6.15 16.35 -23.22
CA ARG A 5 4.81 15.78 -22.97
C ARG A 5 4.50 15.72 -21.47
N ASN A 6 5.47 15.33 -20.64
CA ASN A 6 5.32 15.31 -19.19
C ASN A 6 5.13 16.72 -18.61
N ARG A 7 5.88 17.72 -19.09
CA ARG A 7 5.70 19.12 -18.67
C ARG A 7 4.32 19.66 -19.04
N VAL A 8 3.90 19.52 -20.31
CA VAL A 8 2.58 19.96 -20.76
C VAL A 8 1.46 19.29 -19.94
N PHE A 9 1.55 17.98 -19.72
CA PHE A 9 0.59 17.26 -18.90
C PHE A 9 0.53 17.78 -17.46
N SER A 10 1.69 18.01 -16.82
CA SER A 10 1.75 18.56 -15.46
C SER A 10 1.17 19.97 -15.35
N THR A 11 1.43 20.83 -16.33
CA THR A 11 0.88 22.21 -16.36
C THR A 11 -0.63 22.19 -16.54
N SER A 12 -1.15 21.33 -17.42
CA SER A 12 -2.59 21.16 -17.62
C SER A 12 -3.29 20.63 -16.38
N LEU A 13 -2.69 19.66 -15.67
CA LEU A 13 -3.19 19.17 -14.39
C LEU A 13 -3.24 20.27 -13.32
N ALA A 14 -2.18 21.08 -13.22
CA ALA A 14 -2.12 22.18 -12.26
C ALA A 14 -3.19 23.25 -12.56
N LEU A 15 -3.41 23.58 -13.83
CA LEU A 15 -4.47 24.50 -14.24
C LEU A 15 -5.85 23.94 -13.90
N ALA A 16 -6.12 22.68 -14.29
CA ALA A 16 -7.37 21.98 -13.97
C ALA A 16 -7.66 21.94 -12.47
N PHE A 17 -6.62 21.70 -11.65
CA PHE A 17 -6.71 21.77 -10.20
C PHE A 17 -7.07 23.18 -9.71
N ARG A 18 -6.36 24.21 -10.18
CA ARG A 18 -6.58 25.61 -9.77
C ARG A 18 -7.97 26.13 -10.11
N VAL A 19 -8.54 25.72 -11.24
CA VAL A 19 -9.90 26.12 -11.65
C VAL A 19 -11.01 25.24 -11.03
N GLY A 20 -10.65 24.29 -10.17
CA GLY A 20 -11.60 23.43 -9.47
C GLY A 20 -12.27 22.36 -10.34
N LEU A 21 -11.66 21.98 -11.48
CA LEU A 21 -12.24 20.99 -12.39
C LEU A 21 -12.46 19.64 -11.69
N PHE A 22 -11.47 19.18 -10.92
CA PHE A 22 -11.54 17.89 -10.22
C PHE A 22 -12.62 17.89 -9.13
N ASP A 23 -12.87 19.03 -8.49
CA ASP A 23 -13.93 19.17 -7.50
C ASP A 23 -15.31 19.02 -8.13
N ARG A 24 -15.50 19.56 -9.34
CA ARG A 24 -16.74 19.40 -10.11
C ARG A 24 -16.92 17.98 -10.62
N LEU A 25 -15.85 17.37 -11.14
CA LEU A 25 -15.91 15.99 -11.64
C LEU A 25 -16.19 14.99 -10.53
N ARG A 26 -15.65 15.21 -9.32
CA ARG A 26 -15.98 14.42 -8.13
C ARG A 26 -17.49 14.36 -7.86
N LEU A 27 -18.26 15.41 -8.15
CA LEU A 27 -19.72 15.44 -7.94
C LEU A 27 -20.46 14.35 -8.73
N LEU A 28 -19.93 13.94 -9.89
CA LEU A 28 -20.48 12.85 -10.71
C LEU A 28 -20.33 11.47 -10.03
N HIS A 29 -19.50 11.40 -8.99
CA HIS A 29 -19.17 10.18 -8.25
C HIS A 29 -19.67 10.24 -6.79
N ALA A 30 -20.74 11.00 -6.50
CA ALA A 30 -21.32 11.11 -5.17
C ALA A 30 -21.70 9.76 -4.54
N GLN A 31 -22.15 8.79 -5.33
CA GLN A 31 -22.50 7.44 -4.87
C GLN A 31 -21.37 6.42 -5.11
N SER A 32 -20.12 6.86 -4.93
CA SER A 32 -18.92 6.02 -5.10
C SER A 32 -18.02 6.08 -3.88
N LEU A 33 -17.48 4.92 -3.51
CA LEU A 33 -16.50 4.75 -2.47
C LEU A 33 -15.10 5.04 -3.04
N THR A 34 -14.39 5.96 -2.39
CA THR A 34 -13.01 6.33 -2.72
C THR A 34 -12.09 5.73 -1.66
N VAL A 35 -11.32 4.71 -2.00
CA VAL A 35 -10.38 4.09 -1.03
C VAL A 35 -8.97 4.48 -1.42
N LEU A 36 -8.26 5.20 -0.54
CA LEU A 36 -6.90 5.64 -0.77
C LEU A 36 -5.95 4.58 -0.21
N ASN A 37 -5.00 4.12 -1.02
CA ASN A 37 -3.96 3.19 -0.61
C ASN A 37 -2.62 3.93 -0.43
N TYR A 38 -2.20 4.01 0.82
CA TYR A 38 -0.87 4.44 1.25
C TYR A 38 -0.07 3.23 1.71
N HIS A 39 1.25 3.36 1.75
CA HIS A 39 2.14 2.40 2.41
C HIS A 39 2.94 3.15 3.49
N ARG A 40 4.04 3.80 3.10
CA ARG A 40 4.88 4.58 4.02
C ARG A 40 4.68 6.08 3.89
N ILE A 41 4.77 6.80 5.00
CA ILE A 41 4.87 8.27 5.03
C ILE A 41 6.24 8.63 5.59
N ASP A 42 7.19 9.03 4.75
CA ASP A 42 8.59 9.19 5.18
C ASP A 42 9.35 10.19 4.29
N HIS A 43 10.51 10.64 4.75
CA HIS A 43 11.42 11.54 4.06
C HIS A 43 12.31 10.80 3.05
N PHE A 44 11.71 10.29 1.97
CA PHE A 44 12.42 9.57 0.89
C PHE A 44 13.36 10.44 0.04
N ASP A 45 13.28 11.76 0.22
CA ASP A 45 14.15 12.78 -0.34
C ASP A 45 15.40 13.05 0.52
N SER A 46 15.45 12.53 1.75
CA SER A 46 16.64 12.57 2.59
C SER A 46 17.80 11.82 1.94
N PRO A 47 19.04 12.35 1.99
CA PRO A 47 20.23 11.64 1.53
C PRO A 47 20.50 10.35 2.31
N GLU A 48 19.95 10.23 3.52
CA GLU A 48 20.09 9.05 4.39
C GLU A 48 19.08 7.94 4.03
N PHE A 49 18.10 8.21 3.15
CA PHE A 49 17.10 7.22 2.76
C PHE A 49 17.66 6.24 1.73
N ASP A 50 17.85 4.99 2.15
CA ASP A 50 18.45 3.88 1.40
C ASP A 50 17.50 2.67 1.22
N LEU A 51 16.22 2.82 1.59
CA LEU A 51 15.17 1.80 1.46
C LEU A 51 14.40 1.91 0.14
N PHE A 52 13.37 1.07 -0.06
CA PHE A 52 12.64 1.03 -1.33
C PHE A 52 11.71 2.24 -1.49
N LYS A 53 12.25 3.33 -2.05
CA LYS A 53 11.53 4.60 -2.30
C LYS A 53 10.13 4.43 -2.91
N PRO A 54 9.88 3.50 -3.85
CA PRO A 54 8.55 3.33 -4.44
C PRO A 54 7.47 2.91 -3.45
N ASN A 55 7.83 2.29 -2.32
CA ASN A 55 6.88 1.96 -1.26
C ASN A 55 6.59 3.15 -0.33
N VAL A 56 7.20 4.32 -0.57
CA VAL A 56 6.84 5.55 0.12
C VAL A 56 5.78 6.28 -0.69
N SER A 57 4.65 6.57 -0.05
CA SER A 57 3.51 7.19 -0.70
C SER A 57 3.62 8.72 -0.72
N ALA A 58 4.16 9.33 0.34
CA ALA A 58 4.34 10.77 0.44
C ALA A 58 5.33 11.13 1.55
N THR A 59 5.88 12.35 1.50
CA THR A 59 6.50 12.97 2.67
C THR A 59 5.42 13.40 3.67
N PRO A 60 5.74 13.62 4.96
CA PRO A 60 4.78 14.11 5.94
C PRO A 60 4.08 15.41 5.50
N GLN A 61 4.82 16.32 4.86
CA GLN A 61 4.29 17.59 4.35
C GLN A 61 3.25 17.39 3.24
N GLU A 62 3.55 16.52 2.27
CA GLU A 62 2.60 16.26 1.17
C GLU A 62 1.41 15.44 1.68
N PHE A 63 1.62 14.49 2.58
CA PHE A 63 0.54 13.76 3.23
C PHE A 63 -0.42 14.70 3.98
N SER A 64 0.10 15.68 4.74
CA SER A 64 -0.73 16.69 5.40
C SER A 64 -1.60 17.46 4.40
N ARG A 65 -1.03 17.89 3.27
CA ARG A 65 -1.78 18.62 2.22
C ARG A 65 -2.86 17.74 1.57
N GLN A 66 -2.57 16.45 1.40
CA GLN A 66 -3.54 15.48 0.90
C GLN A 66 -4.68 15.27 1.90
N MET A 67 -4.38 15.15 3.20
CA MET A 67 -5.40 15.00 4.25
C MET A 67 -6.28 16.24 4.37
N ASP A 68 -5.72 17.44 4.27
CA ASP A 68 -6.50 18.68 4.20
C ASP A 68 -7.44 18.72 2.99
N TYR A 69 -6.97 18.27 1.83
CA TYR A 69 -7.80 18.18 0.63
C TYR A 69 -8.95 17.19 0.82
N VAL A 70 -8.66 16.00 1.36
CA VAL A 70 -9.66 14.95 1.63
C VAL A 70 -10.70 15.45 2.63
N ARG A 71 -10.27 16.01 3.76
CA ARG A 71 -11.13 16.55 4.82
C ARG A 71 -12.13 17.58 4.30
N GLY A 72 -11.73 18.44 3.35
CA GLY A 72 -12.61 19.45 2.79
C GLY A 72 -13.62 18.95 1.75
N ARG A 73 -13.53 17.69 1.30
CA ARG A 73 -14.23 17.22 0.09
C ARG A 73 -14.88 15.84 0.18
N TYR A 74 -14.48 15.02 1.14
CA TYR A 74 -14.95 13.64 1.28
C TYR A 74 -15.45 13.41 2.69
N ASN A 75 -16.44 12.52 2.80
CA ASN A 75 -16.89 12.02 4.09
C ASN A 75 -16.04 10.79 4.41
N VAL A 76 -14.97 10.99 5.17
CA VAL A 76 -14.08 9.88 5.55
C VAL A 76 -14.80 9.00 6.57
N ILE A 77 -14.95 7.74 6.22
CA ILE A 77 -15.61 6.72 7.02
C ILE A 77 -14.58 5.73 7.56
N SER A 78 -15.00 4.92 8.52
CA SER A 78 -14.24 3.80 9.04
C SER A 78 -14.60 2.48 8.33
N VAL A 79 -13.76 1.45 8.46
CA VAL A 79 -14.05 0.10 7.97
C VAL A 79 -15.27 -0.49 8.68
N GLN A 80 -15.47 -0.18 9.95
CA GLN A 80 -16.60 -0.65 10.74
C GLN A 80 -17.91 -0.06 10.17
N GLN A 81 -17.89 1.22 9.79
CA GLN A 81 -19.03 1.85 9.10
C GLN A 81 -19.28 1.21 7.72
N LEU A 82 -18.23 0.89 6.97
CA LEU A 82 -18.36 0.18 5.70
C LEU A 82 -18.95 -1.23 5.90
N ALA A 83 -18.51 -1.95 6.92
CA ALA A 83 -19.01 -3.28 7.28
C ALA A 83 -20.48 -3.24 7.68
N ALA A 84 -20.90 -2.28 8.52
CA ALA A 84 -22.30 -2.08 8.89
C ALA A 84 -23.18 -1.79 7.66
N TRP A 85 -22.72 -0.95 6.72
CA TRP A 85 -23.44 -0.69 5.49
C TRP A 85 -23.54 -1.91 4.55
N LEU A 86 -22.52 -2.77 4.51
CA LEU A 86 -22.55 -4.03 3.77
C LEU A 86 -23.58 -5.01 4.36
N LYS A 87 -23.73 -5.02 5.69
CA LYS A 87 -24.76 -5.80 6.41
C LYS A 87 -26.17 -5.22 6.30
N GLY A 88 -26.31 -3.99 5.80
CA GLY A 88 -27.60 -3.29 5.72
C GLY A 88 -28.02 -2.58 7.01
N GLU A 89 -27.10 -2.45 7.96
CA GLU A 89 -27.32 -1.83 9.28
C GLU A 89 -27.12 -0.30 9.24
N ALA A 90 -26.49 0.23 8.20
CA ALA A 90 -26.19 1.65 8.03
C ALA A 90 -26.28 2.11 6.57
N SER A 91 -26.27 3.42 6.34
CA SER A 91 -26.11 4.06 5.04
C SER A 91 -24.70 4.66 4.88
N LEU A 92 -24.19 4.77 3.65
CA LEU A 92 -22.97 5.53 3.38
C LEU A 92 -23.32 6.97 3.01
N PRO A 93 -22.55 7.97 3.50
CA PRO A 93 -22.69 9.34 3.06
C PRO A 93 -22.29 9.49 1.59
N PRO A 94 -22.69 10.56 0.88
CA PRO A 94 -22.13 10.84 -0.44
C PRO A 94 -20.63 11.10 -0.35
N HIS A 95 -19.88 10.75 -1.40
CA HIS A 95 -18.42 10.91 -1.44
C HIS A 95 -17.71 10.22 -0.25
N ALA A 96 -18.16 9.03 0.13
CA ALA A 96 -17.52 8.26 1.17
C ALA A 96 -16.07 7.94 0.78
N ALA A 97 -15.14 8.13 1.71
CA ALA A 97 -13.74 7.81 1.52
C ALA A 97 -13.19 6.96 2.67
N LEU A 98 -12.21 6.12 2.35
CA LEU A 98 -11.41 5.36 3.31
C LEU A 98 -9.95 5.70 3.10
N ILE A 99 -9.23 5.93 4.19
CA ILE A 99 -7.77 6.08 4.20
C ILE A 99 -7.20 4.75 4.68
N THR A 100 -6.43 4.08 3.83
CA THR A 100 -5.84 2.78 4.14
C THR A 100 -4.33 2.82 4.02
N PHE A 101 -3.63 2.19 4.96
CA PHE A 101 -2.19 1.92 4.90
C PHE A 101 -1.97 0.41 4.83
N ASP A 102 -0.97 -0.03 4.08
CA ASP A 102 -0.55 -1.43 4.03
C ASP A 102 0.79 -1.64 4.78
N ASP A 103 1.13 -2.90 5.00
CA ASP A 103 2.41 -3.43 5.52
C ASP A 103 2.69 -3.26 7.02
N GLY A 104 2.30 -2.13 7.64
CA GLY A 104 2.51 -1.89 9.07
C GLY A 104 3.87 -1.28 9.45
N TYR A 105 4.39 -0.36 8.63
CA TYR A 105 5.63 0.36 8.95
C TYR A 105 5.47 1.31 10.13
N ALA A 106 6.55 1.46 10.92
CA ALA A 106 6.57 2.34 12.09
C ALA A 106 6.32 3.82 11.75
N ASP A 107 6.65 4.23 10.53
CA ASP A 107 6.40 5.60 10.05
C ASP A 107 4.90 5.97 9.97
N ASN A 108 4.00 4.98 9.95
CA ASN A 108 2.57 5.20 10.08
C ASN A 108 2.20 5.76 11.46
N LEU A 109 2.92 5.35 12.52
CA LEU A 109 2.79 5.98 13.85
C LEU A 109 3.52 7.32 13.90
N THR A 110 4.77 7.36 13.45
CA THR A 110 5.64 8.52 13.67
C THR A 110 5.18 9.75 12.89
N TYR A 111 4.71 9.57 11.65
CA TYR A 111 4.37 10.67 10.76
C TYR A 111 2.89 10.71 10.38
N ALA A 112 2.28 9.59 9.99
CA ALA A 112 0.90 9.60 9.50
C ALA A 112 -0.11 9.85 10.62
N PHE A 113 0.03 9.16 11.75
CA PHE A 113 -0.92 9.20 12.86
C PHE A 113 -1.12 10.59 13.49
N PRO A 114 -0.08 11.40 13.79
CA PRO A 114 -0.26 12.77 14.28
C PRO A 114 -1.06 13.66 13.33
N ILE A 115 -0.84 13.52 12.01
CA ILE A 115 -1.55 14.28 10.97
C ILE A 115 -3.02 13.86 10.91
N LEU A 116 -3.31 12.55 10.88
CA LEU A 116 -4.67 12.03 10.91
C LEU A 116 -5.44 12.52 12.13
N LYS A 117 -4.81 12.50 13.31
CA LYS A 117 -5.39 12.99 14.56
C LYS A 117 -5.69 14.49 14.50
N ALA A 118 -4.76 15.31 13.98
CA ALA A 118 -4.97 16.75 13.82
C ALA A 118 -6.12 17.07 12.85
N CYS A 119 -6.34 16.22 11.85
CA CYS A 119 -7.45 16.36 10.90
C CYS A 119 -8.76 15.69 11.37
N ASN A 120 -8.76 14.95 12.49
CA ASN A 120 -9.85 14.10 12.96
C ASN A 120 -10.35 13.12 11.88
N LEU A 121 -9.42 12.48 11.17
CA LEU A 121 -9.72 11.52 10.10
C LEU A 121 -9.47 10.09 10.57
N PRO A 122 -10.46 9.18 10.47
CA PRO A 122 -10.23 7.77 10.71
C PRO A 122 -9.40 7.16 9.58
N ALA A 123 -8.66 6.10 9.91
CA ALA A 123 -7.91 5.31 8.96
C ALA A 123 -7.84 3.84 9.41
N VAL A 124 -7.54 2.96 8.47
CA VAL A 124 -7.24 1.55 8.73
C VAL A 124 -5.81 1.22 8.28
N ILE A 125 -5.10 0.41 9.07
CA ILE A 125 -3.79 -0.13 8.71
C ILE A 125 -3.90 -1.65 8.54
N PHE A 126 -3.57 -2.16 7.37
CA PHE A 126 -3.51 -3.59 7.08
C PHE A 126 -2.13 -4.12 7.47
N LEU A 127 -2.09 -5.00 8.47
CA LEU A 127 -0.85 -5.46 9.09
C LEU A 127 -0.41 -6.82 8.55
N THR A 128 0.86 -6.91 8.16
CA THR A 128 1.51 -8.20 7.89
C THR A 128 2.09 -8.75 9.21
N THR A 129 1.35 -9.64 9.87
CA THR A 129 1.59 -9.94 11.29
C THR A 129 2.95 -10.56 11.60
N GLY A 130 3.55 -11.28 10.65
CA GLY A 130 4.84 -11.95 10.82
C GLY A 130 6.07 -11.03 10.72
N PHE A 131 5.90 -9.75 10.36
CA PHE A 131 6.99 -8.77 10.29
C PHE A 131 7.06 -7.86 11.52
N LEU A 132 5.96 -7.71 12.24
CA LEU A 132 5.86 -6.87 13.42
C LEU A 132 6.84 -7.34 14.50
N GLU A 133 7.49 -6.40 15.18
CA GLU A 133 8.52 -6.67 16.21
C GLU A 133 9.73 -7.50 15.73
N THR A 134 9.95 -7.64 14.42
CA THR A 134 11.12 -8.32 13.87
C THR A 134 12.17 -7.33 13.34
N THR A 135 13.38 -7.83 13.11
CA THR A 135 14.45 -7.12 12.36
C THR A 135 14.54 -7.59 10.91
N ARG A 136 13.60 -8.43 10.44
CA ARG A 136 13.58 -8.95 9.07
C ARG A 136 12.84 -7.95 8.18
N PRO A 137 13.50 -7.30 7.20
CA PRO A 137 12.82 -6.41 6.28
C PRO A 137 12.00 -7.18 5.25
N PHE A 138 11.01 -6.53 4.68
CA PHE A 138 10.43 -6.94 3.41
C PHE A 138 11.51 -7.00 2.33
N TYR A 139 11.33 -7.92 1.38
CA TYR A 139 12.36 -8.20 0.40
C TYR A 139 12.71 -6.99 -0.46
N TRP A 140 11.76 -6.10 -0.78
CA TRP A 140 12.04 -4.90 -1.57
C TRP A 140 12.95 -3.93 -0.83
N ASP A 141 12.85 -3.82 0.49
CA ASP A 141 13.71 -2.97 1.32
C ASP A 141 15.11 -3.57 1.46
N LEU A 142 15.20 -4.88 1.64
CA LEU A 142 16.47 -5.60 1.59
C LEU A 142 17.17 -5.41 0.24
N VAL A 143 16.43 -5.56 -0.85
CA VAL A 143 16.94 -5.36 -2.21
C VAL A 143 17.41 -3.92 -2.39
N ALA A 144 16.59 -2.94 -2.01
CA ALA A 144 16.96 -1.53 -2.12
C ALA A 144 18.21 -1.18 -1.32
N TYR A 145 18.30 -1.67 -0.08
CA TYR A 145 19.48 -1.52 0.76
C TYR A 145 20.73 -2.08 0.09
N CYS A 146 20.68 -3.32 -0.41
CA CYS A 146 21.83 -3.94 -1.07
C CYS A 146 22.26 -3.18 -2.34
N PHE A 147 21.31 -2.74 -3.17
CA PHE A 147 21.64 -1.95 -4.36
C PHE A 147 22.14 -0.54 -4.03
N HIS A 148 21.73 0.04 -2.90
CA HIS A 148 22.23 1.33 -2.44
C HIS A 148 23.67 1.24 -1.95
N HIS A 149 23.99 0.21 -1.16
CA HIS A 149 25.27 0.06 -0.46
C HIS A 149 26.33 -0.76 -1.21
N THR A 150 26.00 -1.33 -2.37
CA THR A 150 26.98 -2.06 -3.20
C THR A 150 28.04 -1.12 -3.77
N ARG A 151 29.30 -1.60 -3.74
CA ARG A 151 30.43 -0.99 -4.47
C ARG A 151 30.67 -1.60 -5.84
N ARG A 152 29.89 -2.61 -6.22
CA ARG A 152 29.98 -3.24 -7.54
C ARG A 152 29.31 -2.36 -8.60
N ASP A 153 29.76 -2.52 -9.84
CA ASP A 153 29.15 -1.96 -11.05
C ASP A 153 28.41 -3.02 -11.87
N SER A 154 28.43 -4.28 -11.42
CA SER A 154 27.71 -5.39 -12.02
C SER A 154 27.21 -6.40 -11.00
N VAL A 155 26.21 -7.19 -11.40
CA VAL A 155 25.69 -8.33 -10.64
C VAL A 155 25.02 -9.33 -11.57
N ILE A 156 25.14 -10.61 -11.24
CA ILE A 156 24.35 -11.68 -11.87
C ILE A 156 23.08 -11.88 -11.04
N LEU A 157 21.93 -11.57 -11.64
CA LEU A 157 20.64 -11.69 -10.97
C LEU A 157 19.88 -12.89 -11.53
N PRO A 158 19.51 -13.89 -10.71
CA PRO A 158 18.65 -14.98 -11.15
C PRO A 158 17.38 -14.44 -11.83
N GLY A 159 17.08 -14.92 -13.03
CA GLY A 159 15.95 -14.49 -13.86
C GLY A 159 16.20 -13.28 -14.76
N LEU A 160 17.25 -12.47 -14.50
CA LEU A 160 17.66 -11.39 -15.41
C LEU A 160 19.03 -11.64 -16.05
N GLY A 161 19.88 -12.49 -15.47
CA GLY A 161 21.25 -12.70 -15.93
C GLY A 161 22.17 -11.56 -15.49
N GLU A 162 23.29 -11.42 -16.18
CA GLU A 162 24.30 -10.41 -15.86
C GLU A 162 23.81 -9.00 -16.20
N ARG A 163 24.02 -8.07 -15.27
CA ARG A 163 23.63 -6.67 -15.40
C ARG A 163 24.77 -5.77 -14.98
N PHE A 164 24.92 -4.67 -15.72
CA PHE A 164 25.94 -3.65 -15.49
C PHE A 164 25.27 -2.30 -15.31
N TRP A 165 25.88 -1.42 -14.51
CA TRP A 165 25.49 -0.03 -14.39
C TRP A 165 26.70 0.89 -14.25
N ASN A 166 26.59 2.07 -14.84
CA ASN A 166 27.57 3.16 -14.69
C ASN A 166 26.95 4.42 -14.07
N SER A 167 25.68 4.34 -13.64
CA SER A 167 24.95 5.46 -13.05
C SER A 167 23.89 4.98 -12.05
N VAL A 168 23.57 5.82 -11.07
CA VAL A 168 22.53 5.54 -10.07
C VAL A 168 21.16 5.27 -10.71
N PRO A 169 20.66 6.07 -11.69
CA PRO A 169 19.36 5.79 -12.31
C PRO A 169 19.30 4.44 -13.04
N GLN A 170 20.39 4.01 -13.67
CA GLN A 170 20.46 2.69 -14.30
C GLN A 170 20.40 1.58 -13.27
N ARG A 171 21.15 1.73 -12.16
CA ARG A 171 21.14 0.79 -11.04
C ARG A 171 19.74 0.66 -10.42
N GLU A 172 19.06 1.78 -10.19
CA GLU A 172 17.68 1.79 -9.68
C GLU A 172 16.70 1.11 -10.65
N LYS A 173 16.86 1.31 -11.96
CA LYS A 173 16.03 0.65 -12.98
C LYS A 173 16.20 -0.87 -12.94
N ILE A 174 17.43 -1.36 -12.79
CA ILE A 174 17.73 -2.81 -12.69
C ILE A 174 17.13 -3.37 -11.41
N MET A 175 17.34 -2.72 -10.27
CA MET A 175 16.77 -3.08 -8.97
C MET A 175 15.24 -3.24 -9.05
N ARG A 176 14.55 -2.24 -9.63
CA ARG A 176 13.08 -2.28 -9.81
C ARG A 176 12.65 -3.41 -10.73
N ALA A 177 13.33 -3.60 -11.85
CA ALA A 177 13.02 -4.69 -12.77
C ALA A 177 13.17 -6.07 -12.11
N TRP A 178 14.14 -6.22 -11.22
CA TRP A 178 14.33 -7.46 -10.47
C TRP A 178 13.24 -7.67 -9.42
N ILE A 179 12.86 -6.64 -8.66
CA ILE A 179 11.73 -6.68 -7.71
C ILE A 179 10.43 -7.07 -8.42
N GLU A 180 10.14 -6.51 -9.60
CA GLU A 180 8.94 -6.87 -10.37
C GLU A 180 8.99 -8.31 -10.91
N MET A 181 10.16 -8.80 -11.29
CA MET A 181 10.34 -10.20 -11.67
C MET A 181 10.13 -11.14 -10.48
N LEU A 182 10.66 -10.81 -9.30
CA LEU A 182 10.50 -11.60 -8.07
C LEU A 182 9.03 -11.81 -7.68
N LYS A 183 8.15 -10.84 -7.96
CA LYS A 183 6.69 -10.95 -7.73
C LYS A 183 6.02 -12.04 -8.55
N THR A 184 6.63 -12.48 -9.65
CA THR A 184 6.04 -13.49 -10.54
C THR A 184 6.33 -14.92 -10.11
N LEU A 185 7.29 -15.11 -9.21
CA LEU A 185 7.78 -16.41 -8.78
C LEU A 185 6.92 -17.01 -7.66
N PRO A 186 6.92 -18.35 -7.51
CA PRO A 186 6.57 -19.00 -6.25
C PRO A 186 7.40 -18.46 -5.08
N ASP A 187 6.81 -18.43 -3.89
CA ASP A 187 7.42 -17.75 -2.73
C ASP A 187 8.70 -18.43 -2.22
N ASP A 188 8.79 -19.76 -2.29
CA ASP A 188 9.99 -20.53 -1.97
C ASP A 188 11.16 -20.17 -2.90
N GLU A 189 10.91 -20.12 -4.20
CA GLU A 189 11.91 -19.72 -5.20
C GLU A 189 12.31 -18.25 -5.04
N LYS A 190 11.33 -17.35 -4.80
CA LYS A 190 11.56 -15.93 -4.50
C LYS A 190 12.50 -15.78 -3.31
N ASN A 191 12.20 -16.45 -2.20
CA ASN A 191 12.98 -16.37 -0.96
C ASN A 191 14.43 -16.87 -1.15
N ALA A 192 14.63 -17.99 -1.84
CA ALA A 192 15.96 -18.53 -2.13
C ALA A 192 16.81 -17.56 -2.97
N ARG A 193 16.20 -16.82 -3.91
CA ARG A 193 16.89 -15.80 -4.71
C ARG A 193 17.28 -14.57 -3.89
N ILE A 194 16.44 -14.16 -2.94
CA ILE A 194 16.68 -12.99 -2.08
C ILE A 194 17.79 -13.27 -1.07
N GLU A 195 17.82 -14.46 -0.48
CA GLU A 195 18.78 -14.84 0.57
C GLU A 195 20.25 -14.66 0.12
N ASN A 196 20.53 -14.95 -1.15
CA ASN A 196 21.87 -14.87 -1.74
C ASN A 196 22.25 -13.45 -2.26
N LEU A 197 21.33 -12.49 -2.21
CA LEU A 197 21.56 -11.16 -2.78
C LEU A 197 22.68 -10.37 -2.09
N PRO A 198 22.78 -10.29 -0.75
CA PRO A 198 23.79 -9.46 -0.10
C PRO A 198 25.22 -9.90 -0.50
N ALA A 199 25.48 -11.20 -0.49
CA ALA A 199 26.75 -11.77 -0.96
C ALA A 199 27.02 -11.46 -2.45
N SER A 200 25.99 -11.59 -3.30
CA SER A 200 26.09 -11.30 -4.74
C SER A 200 26.38 -9.83 -5.06
N LEU A 201 26.01 -8.91 -4.15
CA LEU A 201 26.29 -7.48 -4.26
C LEU A 201 27.49 -7.04 -3.41
N GLY A 202 28.12 -7.96 -2.67
CA GLY A 202 29.23 -7.64 -1.77
C GLY A 202 28.84 -6.68 -0.64
N VAL A 203 27.62 -6.81 -0.12
CA VAL A 203 27.07 -5.97 0.94
C VAL A 203 26.94 -6.77 2.23
N SER A 204 27.46 -6.21 3.32
CA SER A 204 27.22 -6.69 4.69
C SER A 204 26.10 -5.86 5.32
N ILE A 205 25.14 -6.53 5.95
CA ILE A 205 23.99 -5.88 6.58
C ILE A 205 24.25 -5.80 8.08
N PRO A 206 24.30 -4.59 8.68
CA PRO A 206 24.38 -4.45 10.12
C PRO A 206 23.18 -5.09 10.81
N GLU A 207 23.40 -5.82 11.92
CA GLU A 207 22.37 -6.57 12.65
C GLU A 207 21.12 -5.74 12.98
N LYS A 208 21.33 -4.50 13.42
CA LYS A 208 20.26 -3.58 13.81
C LYS A 208 19.77 -2.68 12.68
N ARG A 209 20.18 -2.92 11.42
CA ARG A 209 19.85 -2.02 10.31
C ARG A 209 18.35 -1.81 10.20
N PHE A 210 17.56 -2.88 10.25
CA PHE A 210 16.10 -2.80 10.08
C PHE A 210 15.34 -2.81 11.41
N ALA A 211 16.03 -2.59 12.54
CA ALA A 211 15.37 -2.50 13.84
C ALA A 211 14.43 -1.29 13.87
N GLY A 212 13.19 -1.50 14.31
CA GLY A 212 12.17 -0.46 14.38
C GLY A 212 11.57 -0.05 13.03
N LEU A 213 11.76 -0.85 11.96
CA LEU A 213 11.15 -0.58 10.66
C LEU A 213 9.62 -0.75 10.68
N TYR A 214 9.13 -1.66 11.52
CA TYR A 214 7.71 -1.99 11.67
C TYR A 214 7.15 -1.57 13.02
N LEU A 215 5.83 -1.42 13.08
CA LEU A 215 5.13 -1.18 14.34
C LEU A 215 5.34 -2.33 15.33
N THR A 216 5.36 -1.97 16.61
CA THR A 216 5.24 -2.92 17.72
C THR A 216 3.77 -3.14 18.10
N TRP A 217 3.47 -4.23 18.79
CA TRP A 217 2.10 -4.50 19.25
C TRP A 217 1.62 -3.46 20.27
N GLU A 218 2.52 -2.93 21.10
CA GLU A 218 2.21 -1.83 22.02
C GLU A 218 1.81 -0.55 21.28
N GLN A 219 2.53 -0.21 20.22
CA GLN A 219 2.20 0.93 19.37
C GLN A 219 0.86 0.74 18.66
N ILE A 220 0.60 -0.46 18.14
CA ILE A 220 -0.68 -0.82 17.50
C ILE A 220 -1.84 -0.64 18.49
N ARG A 221 -1.75 -1.21 19.70
CA ARG A 221 -2.77 -1.02 20.76
C ARG A 221 -2.98 0.45 21.12
N THR A 222 -1.90 1.23 21.15
CA THR A 222 -1.97 2.66 21.47
C THR A 222 -2.69 3.47 20.39
N MET A 223 -2.43 3.17 19.12
CA MET A 223 -3.15 3.77 17.99
C MET A 223 -4.61 3.32 17.96
N HIS A 224 -4.86 2.04 18.26
CA HIS A 224 -6.21 1.48 18.27
C HIS A 224 -7.13 2.18 19.27
N ARG A 225 -6.65 2.39 20.52
CA ARG A 225 -7.37 3.16 21.55
C ARG A 225 -7.67 4.61 21.16
N GLN A 226 -7.03 5.12 20.11
CA GLN A 226 -7.23 6.47 19.58
C GLN A 226 -7.97 6.49 18.24
N GLY A 227 -8.62 5.38 17.86
CA GLY A 227 -9.53 5.33 16.72
C GLY A 227 -8.91 4.90 15.40
N ILE A 228 -7.66 4.44 15.37
CA ILE A 228 -7.12 3.72 14.21
C ILE A 228 -7.66 2.29 14.21
N GLU A 229 -8.18 1.87 13.07
CA GLU A 229 -8.62 0.49 12.87
C GLU A 229 -7.48 -0.33 12.26
N PHE A 230 -7.53 -1.65 12.44
CA PHE A 230 -6.53 -2.56 11.90
C PHE A 230 -7.18 -3.72 11.16
N GLY A 231 -6.61 -4.06 10.01
CA GLY A 231 -7.04 -5.18 9.17
C GLY A 231 -5.89 -6.15 8.90
N SER A 232 -6.20 -7.29 8.28
CA SER A 232 -5.15 -8.26 7.90
C SER A 232 -4.48 -7.90 6.58
N HIS A 233 -3.16 -8.06 6.54
CA HIS A 233 -2.36 -8.11 5.31
C HIS A 233 -1.55 -9.41 5.26
N THR A 234 -2.18 -10.53 5.66
CA THR A 234 -1.59 -11.88 5.77
C THR A 234 -0.49 -11.99 6.85
N VAL A 235 0.12 -13.17 7.00
CA VAL A 235 1.21 -13.39 7.96
C VAL A 235 2.53 -12.98 7.35
N SER A 236 2.84 -13.41 6.13
CA SER A 236 4.17 -13.27 5.54
C SER A 236 4.21 -12.45 4.23
N HIS A 237 3.09 -11.81 3.86
CA HIS A 237 2.93 -11.03 2.63
C HIS A 237 3.21 -11.83 1.33
N PRO A 238 2.72 -13.08 1.17
CA PRO A 238 2.79 -13.76 -0.12
C PRO A 238 1.75 -13.16 -1.07
N ILE A 239 2.07 -13.12 -2.37
CA ILE A 239 1.03 -12.96 -3.38
C ILE A 239 0.23 -14.26 -3.35
N LEU A 240 -1.05 -14.22 -2.96
CA LEU A 240 -1.81 -15.41 -2.58
C LEU A 240 -2.01 -16.42 -3.73
N THR A 241 -1.84 -15.98 -4.98
CA THR A 241 -1.84 -16.87 -6.17
C THR A 241 -0.48 -17.50 -6.49
N ARG A 242 0.56 -17.25 -5.67
CA ARG A 242 1.93 -17.80 -5.78
C ARG A 242 2.26 -18.84 -4.72
N ILE A 243 1.28 -19.19 -3.90
CA ILE A 243 1.39 -20.19 -2.83
C ILE A 243 0.25 -21.22 -2.96
N SER A 244 0.38 -22.36 -2.29
CA SER A 244 -0.66 -23.38 -2.28
C SER A 244 -1.92 -22.91 -1.54
N LEU A 245 -3.08 -23.46 -1.86
CA LEU A 245 -4.33 -23.15 -1.17
C LEU A 245 -4.25 -23.43 0.34
N GLU A 246 -3.51 -24.47 0.75
CA GLU A 246 -3.26 -24.77 2.16
C GLU A 246 -2.46 -23.67 2.85
N GLN A 247 -1.45 -23.12 2.18
CA GLN A 247 -0.70 -21.95 2.67
C GLN A 247 -1.60 -20.71 2.72
N VAL A 248 -2.46 -20.49 1.71
CA VAL A 248 -3.45 -19.39 1.71
C VAL A 248 -4.35 -19.47 2.95
N HIS A 249 -4.89 -20.65 3.27
CA HIS A 249 -5.73 -20.81 4.46
C HIS A 249 -5.00 -20.47 5.76
N ARG A 250 -3.74 -20.89 5.88
CA ARG A 250 -2.88 -20.58 7.04
C ARG A 250 -2.63 -19.08 7.15
N GLU A 251 -2.14 -18.46 6.07
CA GLU A 251 -1.87 -17.01 5.98
C GLU A 251 -3.07 -16.15 6.38
N LEU A 252 -4.27 -16.54 5.94
CA LEU A 252 -5.49 -15.78 6.21
C LEU A 252 -6.01 -16.01 7.63
N THR A 253 -6.03 -17.26 8.10
CA THR A 253 -6.59 -17.61 9.41
C THR A 253 -5.69 -17.15 10.54
N GLU A 254 -4.38 -17.36 10.42
CA GLU A 254 -3.41 -17.04 11.46
C GLU A 254 -3.26 -15.53 11.63
N SER A 255 -3.10 -14.77 10.53
CA SER A 255 -3.01 -13.31 10.61
C SER A 255 -4.25 -12.69 11.26
N ARG A 256 -5.46 -13.17 10.90
CA ARG A 256 -6.70 -12.71 11.52
C ARG A 256 -6.75 -13.03 13.00
N ARG A 257 -6.43 -14.27 13.38
CA ARG A 257 -6.42 -14.72 14.78
C ARG A 257 -5.43 -13.91 15.63
N THR A 258 -4.21 -13.71 15.15
CA THR A 258 -3.18 -12.94 15.86
C THR A 258 -3.66 -11.51 16.09
N LEU A 259 -4.24 -10.87 15.06
CA LEU A 259 -4.78 -9.52 15.21
C LEU A 259 -5.93 -9.47 16.22
N GLU A 260 -6.88 -10.40 16.16
CA GLU A 260 -8.00 -10.46 17.13
C GLU A 260 -7.49 -10.65 18.57
N GLN A 261 -6.42 -11.43 18.77
CA GLN A 261 -5.78 -11.64 20.08
C GLN A 261 -5.10 -10.38 20.61
N GLU A 262 -4.39 -9.64 19.75
CA GLU A 262 -3.61 -8.45 20.16
C GLU A 262 -4.48 -7.19 20.33
N ILE A 263 -5.55 -7.09 19.55
CA ILE A 263 -6.47 -5.93 19.50
C ILE A 263 -7.65 -6.12 20.47
N GLY A 264 -8.14 -7.35 20.62
CA GLY A 264 -9.32 -7.66 21.44
C GLY A 264 -10.67 -7.41 20.75
N GLU A 265 -10.68 -7.12 19.45
CA GLU A 265 -11.88 -6.89 18.64
C GLU A 265 -11.90 -7.78 17.38
N PRO A 266 -13.07 -8.11 16.82
CA PRO A 266 -13.16 -8.88 15.57
C PRO A 266 -12.51 -8.17 14.38
N VAL A 267 -11.70 -8.91 13.62
CA VAL A 267 -11.04 -8.38 12.41
C VAL A 267 -11.81 -8.84 11.18
N VAL A 268 -12.44 -7.87 10.51
CA VAL A 268 -13.40 -8.13 9.42
C VAL A 268 -12.85 -7.82 8.02
N SER A 269 -11.67 -7.20 7.93
CA SER A 269 -11.12 -6.69 6.67
C SER A 269 -9.74 -7.28 6.34
N LEU A 270 -9.52 -7.48 5.03
CA LEU A 270 -8.28 -7.98 4.44
C LEU A 270 -7.83 -7.02 3.33
N ALA A 271 -6.54 -6.73 3.21
CA ALA A 271 -5.96 -6.25 1.95
C ALA A 271 -5.14 -7.38 1.32
N TYR A 272 -5.31 -7.63 0.02
CA TYR A 272 -4.49 -8.63 -0.67
C TYR A 272 -3.09 -8.08 -0.92
N PRO A 273 -2.00 -8.79 -0.54
CA PRO A 273 -0.64 -8.41 -0.90
C PRO A 273 -0.47 -8.18 -2.40
N ASN A 274 0.14 -7.05 -2.79
CA ASN A 274 0.24 -6.52 -4.17
C ASN A 274 -1.11 -6.16 -4.84
N GLY A 275 -2.12 -7.02 -4.73
CA GLY A 275 -3.53 -6.70 -4.98
C GLY A 275 -3.94 -6.48 -6.45
N GLN A 276 -3.12 -6.86 -7.42
CA GLN A 276 -3.47 -6.78 -8.84
C GLN A 276 -4.53 -7.84 -9.21
N ALA A 277 -5.11 -7.72 -10.41
CA ALA A 277 -6.17 -8.62 -10.89
C ALA A 277 -5.80 -10.12 -10.85
N THR A 278 -4.51 -10.44 -10.94
CA THR A 278 -3.97 -11.81 -10.96
C THR A 278 -3.51 -12.30 -9.59
N ASP A 279 -3.59 -11.46 -8.56
CA ASP A 279 -2.99 -11.73 -7.24
C ASP A 279 -3.98 -12.34 -6.25
N PHE A 280 -5.24 -12.40 -6.66
CA PHE A 280 -6.33 -13.10 -6.00
C PHE A 280 -7.14 -13.87 -7.05
N SER A 281 -7.70 -14.99 -6.66
CA SER A 281 -8.54 -15.86 -7.50
C SER A 281 -9.87 -16.16 -6.80
N PRO A 282 -10.88 -16.72 -7.48
CA PRO A 282 -12.10 -17.17 -6.81
C PRO A 282 -11.84 -18.10 -5.62
N ALA A 283 -10.81 -18.95 -5.71
CA ALA A 283 -10.41 -19.84 -4.61
C ALA A 283 -9.82 -19.06 -3.42
N VAL A 284 -9.00 -18.03 -3.68
CA VAL A 284 -8.48 -17.13 -2.63
C VAL A 284 -9.60 -16.34 -1.97
N VAL A 285 -10.57 -15.83 -2.76
CA VAL A 285 -11.75 -15.13 -2.22
C VAL A 285 -12.56 -16.06 -1.33
N HIS A 286 -12.77 -17.31 -1.76
CA HIS A 286 -13.47 -18.30 -0.95
C HIS A 286 -12.72 -18.61 0.36
N ALA A 287 -11.39 -18.76 0.30
CA ALA A 287 -10.57 -18.95 1.48
C ALA A 287 -10.65 -17.76 2.46
N ALA A 288 -10.69 -16.52 1.95
CA ALA A 288 -10.88 -15.34 2.79
C ALA A 288 -12.26 -15.30 3.46
N GLN A 289 -13.31 -15.74 2.77
CA GLN A 289 -14.65 -15.89 3.36
C GLN A 289 -14.65 -16.95 4.47
N GLN A 290 -14.03 -18.11 4.23
CA GLN A 290 -13.93 -19.18 5.21
C GLN A 290 -13.09 -18.78 6.43
N ALA A 291 -12.07 -17.94 6.24
CA ALA A 291 -11.28 -17.37 7.32
C ALA A 291 -12.06 -16.35 8.18
N GLY A 292 -13.26 -15.92 7.77
CA GLY A 292 -14.14 -15.04 8.54
C GLY A 292 -14.03 -13.55 8.19
N PHE A 293 -13.36 -13.18 7.11
CA PHE A 293 -13.40 -11.80 6.62
C PHE A 293 -14.78 -11.47 6.04
N LEU A 294 -15.18 -10.20 6.11
CA LEU A 294 -16.44 -9.69 5.54
C LEU A 294 -16.19 -8.86 4.26
N LEU A 295 -15.01 -8.25 4.16
CA LEU A 295 -14.60 -7.47 3.00
C LEU A 295 -13.11 -7.58 2.75
N ALA A 296 -12.71 -7.38 1.49
CA ALA A 296 -11.31 -7.37 1.10
C ALA A 296 -10.99 -6.32 0.03
N PHE A 297 -9.78 -5.77 0.12
CA PHE A 297 -9.29 -4.68 -0.71
C PHE A 297 -8.23 -5.18 -1.70
N SER A 298 -8.42 -4.81 -2.96
CA SER A 298 -7.48 -4.99 -4.07
C SER A 298 -6.76 -3.67 -4.36
N LEU A 299 -5.79 -3.69 -5.29
CA LEU A 299 -5.18 -2.49 -5.87
C LEU A 299 -5.73 -2.17 -7.27
N LEU A 300 -6.86 -2.77 -7.65
CA LEU A 300 -7.59 -2.37 -8.86
C LEU A 300 -8.02 -0.90 -8.74
N PRO A 301 -8.02 -0.11 -9.82
CA PRO A 301 -8.25 1.33 -9.75
C PRO A 301 -9.70 1.68 -9.38
N GLY A 302 -9.84 2.42 -8.28
CA GLY A 302 -11.07 3.12 -7.87
C GLY A 302 -11.25 4.50 -8.52
N PRO A 303 -12.25 5.31 -8.12
CA PRO A 303 -13.31 5.01 -7.14
C PRO A 303 -14.39 4.07 -7.69
N THR A 304 -15.19 3.47 -6.81
CA THR A 304 -16.16 2.41 -7.15
C THR A 304 -17.56 2.74 -6.68
N ARG A 305 -18.58 2.62 -7.55
CA ARG A 305 -19.98 2.84 -7.18
C ARG A 305 -20.38 1.94 -6.00
N TYR A 306 -21.17 2.46 -5.06
CA TYR A 306 -21.63 1.71 -3.90
C TYR A 306 -22.29 0.38 -4.27
N GLN A 307 -23.18 0.36 -5.27
CA GLN A 307 -23.80 -0.89 -5.72
C GLN A 307 -22.78 -1.95 -6.20
N THR A 308 -21.68 -1.52 -6.82
CA THR A 308 -20.60 -2.42 -7.23
C THR A 308 -19.84 -2.95 -6.02
N VAL A 309 -19.54 -2.10 -5.04
CA VAL A 309 -18.92 -2.53 -3.76
C VAL A 309 -19.79 -3.58 -3.06
N ARG A 310 -21.11 -3.33 -2.97
CA ARG A 310 -22.04 -4.27 -2.32
C ARG A 310 -22.14 -5.63 -3.01
N ARG A 311 -22.02 -5.67 -4.35
CA ARG A 311 -22.02 -6.92 -5.12
C ARG A 311 -20.70 -7.69 -5.06
N SER A 312 -19.60 -7.02 -4.70
CA SER A 312 -18.27 -7.63 -4.69
C SER A 312 -17.43 -7.10 -3.52
N PRO A 313 -17.84 -7.39 -2.26
CA PRO A 313 -17.17 -6.84 -1.08
C PRO A 313 -15.75 -7.37 -0.88
N PHE A 314 -15.35 -8.43 -1.60
CA PHE A 314 -14.00 -9.01 -1.57
C PHE A 314 -13.08 -8.51 -2.68
N THR A 315 -13.48 -7.52 -3.47
CA THR A 315 -12.65 -6.93 -4.54
C THR A 315 -12.75 -5.41 -4.55
N ILE A 316 -12.81 -4.82 -3.36
CA ILE A 316 -12.92 -3.36 -3.20
C ILE A 316 -11.69 -2.71 -3.81
N ARG A 317 -11.93 -1.74 -4.69
CA ARG A 317 -10.89 -1.08 -5.48
C ARG A 317 -10.27 0.08 -4.71
N ARG A 318 -8.96 0.27 -4.88
CA ARG A 318 -8.20 1.34 -4.22
C ARG A 318 -7.54 2.26 -5.25
N ILE A 319 -7.17 3.44 -4.79
CA ILE A 319 -6.40 4.42 -5.53
C ILE A 319 -4.99 4.38 -4.94
N TYR A 320 -4.05 3.84 -5.69
CA TYR A 320 -2.64 3.82 -5.31
C TYR A 320 -2.09 5.26 -5.25
N ILE A 321 -1.53 5.62 -4.09
CA ILE A 321 -0.84 6.89 -3.86
C ILE A 321 0.67 6.60 -3.77
N GLY A 322 1.43 7.15 -4.73
CA GLY A 322 2.88 7.01 -4.78
C GLY A 322 3.61 8.33 -4.57
N ASN A 323 4.89 8.27 -4.21
CA ASN A 323 5.78 9.43 -3.97
C ASN A 323 5.90 10.48 -5.08
N THR A 324 5.35 10.23 -6.27
CA THR A 324 5.33 11.20 -7.39
C THR A 324 3.97 11.91 -7.53
N ASP A 325 2.98 11.56 -6.71
CA ASP A 325 1.65 12.17 -6.71
C ASP A 325 1.68 13.54 -6.02
N THR A 326 1.87 14.58 -6.83
CA THR A 326 1.59 15.96 -6.41
C THR A 326 0.10 16.15 -6.12
N LEU A 327 -0.24 17.14 -5.30
CA LEU A 327 -1.65 17.46 -4.99
C LEU A 327 -2.59 17.56 -6.22
N PRO A 328 -2.21 18.17 -7.37
CA PRO A 328 -3.03 18.11 -8.59
C PRO A 328 -3.25 16.70 -9.14
N ARG A 329 -2.21 15.85 -9.14
CA ARG A 329 -2.31 14.46 -9.61
C ARG A 329 -3.15 13.62 -8.64
N PHE A 330 -2.97 13.83 -7.35
CA PHE A 330 -3.79 13.26 -6.29
C PHE A 330 -5.28 13.61 -6.47
N ALA A 331 -5.61 14.88 -6.64
CA ALA A 331 -6.97 15.34 -6.88
C ALA A 331 -7.60 14.73 -8.15
N ALA A 332 -6.83 14.62 -9.23
CA ALA A 332 -7.27 14.00 -10.48
C ALA A 332 -7.56 12.51 -10.33
N LYS A 333 -6.75 11.77 -9.56
CA LYS A 333 -7.00 10.36 -9.23
C LYS A 333 -8.32 10.21 -8.48
N LEU A 334 -8.52 11.04 -7.45
CA LEU A 334 -9.68 11.03 -6.58
C LEU A 334 -10.98 11.47 -7.27
N SER A 335 -10.91 12.26 -8.35
CA SER A 335 -12.09 12.72 -9.09
C SER A 335 -12.69 11.67 -10.02
N GLY A 336 -12.08 10.48 -10.13
CA GLY A 336 -12.49 9.42 -11.04
C GLY A 336 -11.95 9.52 -12.47
N LEU A 337 -11.25 10.60 -12.82
CA LEU A 337 -10.62 10.76 -14.14
C LEU A 337 -9.54 9.72 -14.42
N ALA A 338 -8.83 9.26 -13.38
CA ALA A 338 -7.82 8.23 -13.53
C ALA A 338 -8.37 6.91 -14.10
N ARG A 339 -9.68 6.66 -14.02
CA ARG A 339 -10.31 5.49 -14.66
C ARG A 339 -10.39 5.60 -16.18
N LEU A 340 -10.27 6.81 -16.73
CA LEU A 340 -10.43 7.10 -18.15
C LEU A 340 -9.07 7.20 -18.87
N SER A 341 -7.95 7.10 -18.16
CA SER A 341 -6.63 7.35 -18.72
C SER A 341 -5.56 6.50 -18.04
N ALA A 342 -4.80 5.74 -18.84
CA ALA A 342 -3.63 4.96 -18.40
C ALA A 342 -2.43 5.83 -17.94
N VAL A 343 -2.62 7.14 -17.80
CA VAL A 343 -1.56 8.12 -17.48
C VAL A 343 -1.36 8.30 -15.96
N PHE A 344 -2.28 7.78 -15.14
CA PHE A 344 -2.33 7.99 -13.69
C PHE A 344 -1.81 6.83 -12.84
#